data_AF-A0A965N6Q9-F1
#
_entry.id   AF-A0A965N6Q9-F1
#
_cell.length_a   1.000
_cell.length_b   1.000
_cell.length_c   1.000
_cell.angle_alpha   90.00
_cell.angle_beta   90.00
_cell.angle_gamma   90.00
#
_symmetry.space_group_name_H-M   'P 1'
#
loop_
_entity.id
_entity.type
_entity.pdbx_description
1 polymer ?
#
loop_
_entity_poly.entity_id
_entity_poly.type
_entity_poly.pdbx_seq_one_letter_code
_entity_poly.pdbx_strand_id
1 'polypeptide(L)' 'MTLPKTMRAVVLTGHGGFDQLDLREDVPVPLPGLDEVLIHIGAAGVNNTDIN' A
#
# COMPACT_ATOMS: atom_id res chain seq x y z
N MET A 1 -15.13 15.67 -4.19
CA MET A 1 -14.78 14.35 -4.75
C MET A 1 -14.98 13.30 -3.67
N THR A 2 -15.58 12.16 -3.98
CA THR A 2 -15.75 11.05 -3.04
C THR A 2 -14.55 10.11 -3.12
N LEU A 3 -14.00 9.72 -1.97
CA LEU A 3 -12.91 8.73 -1.92
C LEU A 3 -13.44 7.33 -2.32
N PRO A 4 -12.65 6.52 -3.03
CA PRO A 4 -13.00 5.13 -3.27
C PRO A 4 -12.98 4.34 -1.94
N LYS A 5 -13.70 3.22 -1.89
CA LYS A 5 -13.71 2.34 -0.71
C LYS A 5 -12.44 1.52 -0.60
N THR A 6 -11.81 1.21 -1.74
CA THR A 6 -10.60 0.41 -1.85
C THR A 6 -9.55 1.10 -2.72
N MET A 7 -8.31 0.64 -2.60
CA MET A 7 -7.13 1.07 -3.35
C MET A 7 -6.32 -0.15 -3.79
N ARG A 8 -5.38 0.11 -4.70
CA ARG A 8 -4.38 -0.88 -5.12
C ARG A 8 -3.16 -0.78 -4.22
N ALA A 9 -2.59 -1.91 -3.81
CA ALA A 9 -1.37 -1.97 -3.02
C ALA A 9 -0.57 -3.24 -3.33
N VAL A 10 0.75 -3.14 -3.20
CA VAL A 10 1.63 -4.32 -3.15
C VAL A 10 1.75 -4.76 -1.69
N VAL A 11 1.35 -5.99 -1.38
CA VAL A 11 1.31 -6.54 -0.03
C VAL A 11 2.33 -7.66 0.09
N LEU A 12 3.20 -7.57 1.10
CA LEU A 12 4.11 -8.63 1.46
C LEU A 12 3.37 -9.72 2.23
N THR A 13 3.34 -10.95 1.71
CA THR A 13 2.59 -12.08 2.28
C THR A 13 3.45 -13.04 3.12
N GLY A 14 4.77 -12.90 3.09
CA GLY A 14 5.71 -13.75 3.81
C GLY A 14 7.18 -13.44 3.52
N HIS A 15 8.09 -14.24 4.09
CA HIS A 15 9.52 -14.19 3.76
C HIS A 15 9.78 -14.94 2.45
N GLY A 16 10.56 -14.34 1.54
CA GLY A 16 10.87 -14.94 0.25
C GLY A 16 11.17 -13.91 -0.83
N GLY A 17 11.09 -14.33 -2.09
CA GLY A 17 11.33 -13.48 -3.25
C GLY A 17 10.07 -12.74 -3.70
N PHE A 18 10.02 -12.39 -4.98
CA PHE A 18 8.87 -11.69 -5.58
C PHE A 18 7.55 -12.47 -5.52
N ASP A 19 7.62 -13.78 -5.32
CA ASP A 19 6.46 -14.64 -5.09
C ASP A 19 5.71 -14.31 -3.79
N GLN A 20 6.34 -13.56 -2.87
CA GLN A 20 5.73 -13.06 -1.64
C GLN A 20 5.17 -11.65 -1.77
N LEU A 21 5.20 -11.04 -2.96
CA LEU A 21 4.60 -9.73 -3.22
C LEU A 21 3.29 -9.91 -4.01
N ASP A 22 2.18 -9.58 -3.37
CA ASP A 22 0.85 -9.66 -3.99
C ASP A 22 0.33 -8.26 -4.37
N LEU A 23 0.02 -8.08 -5.65
CA LEU A 23 -0.62 -6.86 -6.14
C LEU A 23 -2.13 -6.97 -5.96
N ARG A 24 -2.65 -6.35 -4.91
CA ARG A 24 -4.07 -6.33 -4.58
C ARG A 24 -4.75 -5.07 -5.08
N GLU A 25 -6.05 -5.18 -5.41
CA GLU A 25 -6.88 -4.05 -5.86
C GLU A 25 -8.05 -3.72 -4.91
N ASP A 26 -8.16 -4.48 -3.82
CA ASP A 26 -9.28 -4.49 -2.89
C ASP A 26 -8.89 -4.04 -1.47
N VAL A 27 -7.72 -3.42 -1.31
CA VAL A 27 -7.24 -2.97 0.01
C VAL A 27 -8.06 -1.76 0.45
N PRO A 28 -8.64 -1.72 1.67
CA PRO A 28 -9.42 -0.56 2.12
C PRO A 28 -8.62 0.73 2.10
N VAL A 29 -9.25 1.84 1.66
CA VAL A 29 -8.64 3.17 1.84
C VAL A 29 -8.61 3.51 3.34
N PRO A 30 -7.46 3.86 3.91
CA PRO A 30 -7.37 4.16 5.34
C PRO A 30 -8.08 5.49 5.66
N LEU A 31 -8.65 5.54 6.87
CA LEU A 31 -9.18 6.77 7.44
C LEU A 31 -8.10 7.40 8.33
N PRO A 32 -7.61 8.62 8.03
CA PRO A 32 -6.59 9.25 8.86
C PRO A 32 -7.15 9.59 10.24
N GLY A 33 -6.32 9.45 11.27
CA GLY A 33 -6.57 9.95 12.62
C GLY A 33 -6.49 11.48 12.70
N LEU A 34 -6.57 12.01 13.94
CA LEU A 34 -6.62 13.46 14.20
C LEU A 34 -5.41 14.24 13.64
N ASP A 35 -4.22 13.63 13.67
CA ASP A 35 -2.95 14.25 13.29
C ASP A 35 -2.30 13.58 12.06
N GLU A 36 -3.09 12.86 11.27
CA GLU A 36 -2.62 12.16 10.07
C GLU A 36 -3.18 12.79 8.80
N VAL A 37 -2.51 12.55 7.68
CA VAL A 37 -2.98 12.97 6.35
C VAL A 37 -3.14 11.77 5.44
N LEU A 38 -4.20 11.78 4.63
CA LEU A 38 -4.40 10.81 3.56
C LEU A 38 -3.79 11.36 2.25
N ILE A 39 -2.85 10.62 1.67
CA ILE A 39 -2.15 11.01 0.45
C ILE A 39 -2.50 10.05 -0.69
N HIS A 40 -2.87 10.61 -1.84
CA HIS A 40 -2.95 9.85 -3.09
C HIS A 40 -1.54 9.69 -3.66
N ILE A 41 -0.99 8.48 -3.58
CA ILE A 41 0.38 8.20 -4.02
C ILE A 41 0.45 8.18 -5.55
N GLY A 42 1.24 9.10 -6.13
CA GLY A 42 1.54 9.09 -7.57
C GLY A 42 2.75 8.23 -7.95
N ALA A 43 3.71 8.10 -7.03
CA ALA A 43 4.89 7.25 -7.16
C ALA A 43 5.48 6.96 -5.77
N ALA A 44 6.19 5.84 -5.64
CA ALA A 44 6.94 5.47 -4.44
C ALA A 44 8.36 5.04 -4.84
N GLY A 45 9.35 5.39 -4.02
CA GLY A 45 10.72 4.88 -4.18
C GLY A 45 10.82 3.46 -3.63
N VAL A 46 11.67 2.63 -4.24
CA VAL A 46 12.00 1.29 -3.77
C VAL A 46 13.32 1.36 -3.00
N ASN A 47 13.34 0.79 -1.80
CA ASN A 47 14.47 0.81 -0.87
C ASN A 47 14.93 -0.62 -0.55
N ASN A 48 16.19 -0.75 -0.12
CA ASN A 48 16.71 -2.06 0.32
C ASN A 48 15.96 -2.63 1.53
N THR A 49 15.38 -1.78 2.39
CA THR A 49 14.58 -2.21 3.55
C THR A 49 13.21 -2.75 3.18
N ASP A 50 12.74 -2.56 1.95
CA ASP A 50 11.49 -3.15 1.48
C ASP A 50 11.68 -4.66 1.19
N ILE A 51 12.93 -5.11 1.11
CA ILE A 51 13.34 -6.50 0.84
C ILE A 51 13.75 -7.14 2.18
N ASN A 52 13.20 -8.32 2.46
CA ASN A 52 13.54 -9.11 3.65
C ASN A 52 14.95 -9.72 3.55
#